data_AF-A0A3S4LXR9-F1
#
_entry.id   AF-A0A3S4LXR9-F1
#
_cell.length_a   1.000
_cell.length_b   1.000
_cell.length_c   1.000
_cell.angle_alpha   90.00
_cell.angle_beta   90.00
_cell.angle_gamma   90.00
#
_symmetry.space_group_name_H-M   'P 1'
#
loop_
_entity.id
_entity.type
_entity.pdbx_description
1 polymer ?
#
loop_
_entity_poly.entity_id
_entity_poly.type
_entity_poly.pdbx_seq_one_letter_code
_entity_poly.pdbx_strand_id
1 'polypeptide(L)'
;MQYTDIQIWQPGILRNTDYLNPGPAKLLAATLDKDIKIFKEGGVLPELWHWLYFLPVDRQSDLSADGHPIKGHFLPPCWRWFIEEKIMKSIEKDKYQDIRDAVRSLCSEFDDKYHRKIDEAKAYPEEFVNKLTKAGWLAALIPEEFGGSGLGLTEASIIMEEINRSGGNSGACHGQMYNMNTLLRHGSDKQKEFWLPRIATGEWRPAVDGRHRTHSRYRYHQN
;
A
#
# COMPACT_ATOMS: atom_id res chain seq x y z
N MET A 1 -26.17 14.45 -19.48
CA MET A 1 -26.44 13.03 -19.18
C MET A 1 -25.31 12.58 -18.26
N GLN A 2 -25.57 12.46 -16.95
CA GLN A 2 -24.53 12.21 -15.95
C GLN A 2 -24.09 10.74 -16.02
N TYR A 3 -22.85 10.50 -16.47
CA TYR A 3 -22.19 9.19 -16.53
C TYR A 3 -21.75 8.68 -15.14
N THR A 4 -22.58 8.86 -14.11
CA THR A 4 -22.15 8.71 -12.70
C THR A 4 -22.98 7.75 -11.87
N ASP A 5 -24.00 7.09 -12.44
CA ASP A 5 -24.87 6.22 -11.66
C ASP A 5 -24.37 4.76 -11.73
N ILE A 6 -23.88 4.24 -10.60
CA ILE A 6 -23.41 2.86 -10.48
C ILE A 6 -24.55 1.85 -10.70
N GLN A 7 -25.80 2.28 -10.48
CA GLN A 7 -26.97 1.42 -10.64
C GLN A 7 -27.27 1.06 -12.11
N ILE A 8 -26.75 1.85 -13.05
CA ILE A 8 -26.86 1.60 -14.50
C ILE A 8 -25.54 1.09 -15.11
N TRP A 9 -24.49 0.89 -14.31
CA TRP A 9 -23.23 0.36 -14.80
C TRP A 9 -23.36 -1.12 -15.15
N GLN A 10 -23.47 -1.40 -16.45
CA GLN A 10 -23.44 -2.74 -17.00
C GLN A 10 -22.28 -2.83 -18.00
N PRO A 11 -21.08 -3.22 -17.56
CA PRO A 11 -20.01 -3.47 -18.51
C PRO A 11 -20.45 -4.67 -19.37
N GLY A 12 -20.67 -4.42 -20.66
CA GLY A 12 -20.92 -5.50 -21.61
C GLY A 12 -19.72 -6.44 -21.66
N ILE A 13 -19.93 -7.67 -22.13
CA ILE A 13 -18.82 -8.60 -22.40
C ILE A 13 -18.00 -8.02 -23.56
N LEU A 14 -16.79 -7.55 -23.27
CA LEU A 14 -15.81 -7.24 -24.30
C LEU A 14 -15.08 -8.52 -24.68
N ARG A 15 -15.21 -8.96 -25.93
CA ARG A 15 -14.34 -9.99 -26.51
C ARG A 15 -13.44 -9.31 -27.51
N ASN A 16 -12.13 -9.46 -27.31
CA ASN A 16 -11.14 -9.08 -28.29
C ASN A 16 -10.32 -10.31 -28.67
N THR A 17 -9.93 -10.38 -29.94
CA THR A 17 -9.01 -11.38 -30.45
C THR A 17 -7.81 -10.62 -30.96
N ASP A 18 -6.64 -10.90 -30.38
CA ASP A 18 -5.40 -10.25 -30.78
C ASP A 18 -4.36 -11.28 -31.20
N TYR A 19 -3.49 -10.86 -32.10
CA TYR A 19 -2.36 -11.64 -32.55
C TYR A 19 -1.14 -11.33 -31.67
N LEU A 20 -0.69 -12.32 -30.90
CA LEU A 20 0.45 -12.15 -30.00
C LEU A 20 1.77 -12.23 -30.78
N ASN A 21 2.32 -11.09 -31.17
CA ASN A 21 3.62 -11.00 -31.82
C ASN A 21 4.73 -11.58 -30.91
N PRO A 22 5.64 -12.45 -31.37
CA PRO A 22 6.71 -12.98 -30.52
C PRO A 22 7.74 -11.94 -30.04
N GLY A 23 7.71 -10.71 -30.57
CA GLY A 23 8.64 -9.62 -30.26
C GLY A 23 8.80 -9.30 -28.77
N PRO A 24 7.73 -8.93 -28.02
CA PRO A 24 7.81 -8.68 -26.58
C PRO A 24 8.42 -9.84 -25.78
N ALA A 25 8.03 -11.08 -26.09
CA ALA A 25 8.61 -12.26 -25.44
C ALA A 25 10.11 -12.43 -25.77
N LYS A 26 10.53 -12.19 -27.02
CA LYS A 26 11.95 -12.20 -27.39
C LYS A 26 12.75 -11.12 -26.65
N LEU A 27 12.19 -9.93 -26.50
CA LEU A 27 12.83 -8.84 -25.76
C LEU A 27 13.01 -9.21 -24.28
N LEU A 28 11.96 -9.73 -23.62
CA LEU A 28 12.10 -10.20 -22.23
C LEU A 28 13.08 -11.37 -22.12
N ALA A 29 13.07 -12.30 -23.07
CA ALA A 29 14.01 -13.41 -23.10
C ALA A 29 15.46 -12.94 -23.21
N ALA A 30 15.74 -11.97 -24.09
CA ALA A 30 17.07 -11.37 -24.21
C ALA A 30 17.50 -10.68 -22.91
N THR A 31 16.60 -9.93 -22.26
CA THR A 31 16.88 -9.30 -20.95
C THR A 31 17.21 -10.31 -19.86
N LEU A 32 16.68 -11.53 -19.94
CA LEU A 32 16.89 -12.60 -18.98
C LEU A 32 17.97 -13.61 -19.43
N ASP A 33 18.76 -13.29 -20.46
CA ASP A 33 19.78 -14.17 -21.07
C ASP A 33 19.23 -15.56 -21.45
N LYS A 34 18.01 -15.61 -21.98
CA LYS A 34 17.35 -16.83 -22.49
C LYS A 34 17.41 -16.92 -24.00
N ASP A 35 17.36 -18.15 -24.53
CA ASP A 35 17.33 -18.37 -25.98
C ASP A 35 16.07 -17.74 -26.59
N ILE A 36 16.29 -16.79 -27.51
CA ILE A 36 15.23 -16.06 -28.19
C ILE A 36 14.56 -16.88 -29.31
N LYS A 37 15.22 -17.96 -29.79
CA LYS A 37 14.75 -18.75 -30.94
C LYS A 37 13.53 -19.60 -30.61
N ILE A 38 13.28 -19.86 -29.33
CA ILE A 38 12.12 -20.63 -28.86
C ILE A 38 10.81 -19.85 -29.04
N PHE A 39 10.87 -18.52 -29.15
CA PHE A 39 9.71 -17.66 -29.30
C PHE A 39 9.44 -17.41 -30.79
N LYS A 40 8.38 -18.03 -31.30
CA LYS A 40 7.92 -17.91 -32.69
C LYS A 40 6.40 -17.89 -32.74
N GLU A 41 5.87 -17.48 -33.88
CA GLU A 41 4.43 -17.49 -34.15
C GLU A 41 3.84 -18.90 -33.91
N GLY A 42 2.71 -18.97 -33.20
CA GLY A 42 2.09 -20.24 -32.78
C GLY A 42 2.84 -21.01 -31.68
N GLY A 43 3.96 -20.48 -31.17
CA GLY A 43 4.69 -21.05 -30.04
C GLY A 43 4.00 -20.81 -28.69
N VAL A 44 4.28 -21.69 -27.71
CA VAL A 44 3.75 -21.57 -26.36
C VAL A 44 4.59 -20.56 -25.57
N LEU A 45 3.92 -19.62 -24.90
CA LEU A 45 4.56 -18.71 -23.96
C LEU A 45 4.80 -19.42 -22.61
N PRO A 46 5.94 -19.17 -21.95
CA PRO A 46 6.15 -19.57 -20.56
C PRO A 46 5.05 -19.02 -19.64
N GLU A 47 4.86 -19.68 -18.50
CA GLU A 47 3.87 -19.25 -17.51
C GLU A 47 4.04 -17.77 -17.14
N LEU A 48 2.93 -17.05 -17.05
CA LEU A 48 2.83 -15.61 -16.75
C LEU A 48 3.38 -14.66 -17.82
N TRP A 49 4.03 -15.13 -18.89
CA TRP A 49 4.57 -14.23 -19.93
C TRP A 49 3.49 -13.63 -20.83
N HIS A 50 2.25 -14.12 -20.75
CA HIS A 50 1.09 -13.51 -21.40
C HIS A 50 0.82 -12.08 -20.92
N TRP A 51 1.26 -11.69 -19.72
CA TRP A 51 1.12 -10.32 -19.20
C TRP A 51 1.83 -9.26 -20.04
N LEU A 52 2.89 -9.63 -20.78
CA LEU A 52 3.57 -8.72 -21.72
C LEU A 52 2.66 -8.19 -22.83
N TYR A 53 1.52 -8.84 -23.05
CA TYR A 53 0.60 -8.56 -24.14
C TYR A 53 -0.69 -7.88 -23.68
N PHE A 54 -0.91 -7.77 -22.37
CA PHE A 54 -2.07 -7.06 -21.80
C PHE A 54 -1.69 -5.65 -21.39
N LEU A 55 -0.99 -4.93 -22.27
CA LEU A 55 -0.65 -3.53 -22.07
C LEU A 55 -1.72 -2.67 -22.75
N PRO A 56 -2.54 -1.91 -22.01
CA PRO A 56 -3.52 -1.01 -22.61
C PRO A 56 -2.79 0.06 -23.42
N VAL A 57 -3.20 0.25 -24.67
CA VAL A 57 -2.67 1.29 -25.57
C VAL A 57 -3.79 2.28 -25.86
N ASP A 58 -4.04 3.16 -24.90
CA ASP A 58 -4.96 4.27 -25.07
C ASP A 58 -4.19 5.49 -25.60
N ARG A 59 -4.83 6.28 -26.48
CA ARG A 59 -4.22 7.52 -26.95
C ARG A 59 -4.04 8.46 -25.76
N GLN A 60 -2.98 9.26 -25.76
CA GLN A 60 -2.78 10.28 -24.72
C GLN A 60 -4.00 11.22 -24.56
N SER A 61 -4.71 11.52 -25.65
CA SER A 61 -5.96 12.30 -25.64
C SER A 61 -7.11 11.63 -24.91
N ASP A 62 -7.04 10.31 -24.78
CA ASP A 62 -8.05 9.43 -24.22
C ASP A 62 -7.66 9.00 -22.80
N LEU A 63 -6.54 9.53 -22.26
CA LEU A 63 -6.08 9.34 -20.89
C LEU A 63 -6.54 10.50 -19.98
N SER A 64 -6.90 10.14 -18.75
CA SER A 64 -7.13 11.07 -17.65
C SER A 64 -5.80 11.61 -17.11
N ALA A 65 -5.85 12.62 -16.24
CA ALA A 65 -4.66 13.26 -15.65
C ALA A 65 -3.76 12.28 -14.87
N ASP A 66 -4.30 11.14 -14.43
CA ASP A 66 -3.61 10.07 -13.73
C ASP A 66 -3.07 8.96 -14.67
N GLY A 67 -3.23 9.13 -15.99
CA GLY A 67 -2.71 8.21 -17.00
C GLY A 67 -3.59 6.99 -17.27
N HIS A 68 -4.78 6.88 -16.67
CA HIS A 68 -5.75 5.83 -16.99
C HIS A 68 -6.70 6.24 -18.11
N PRO A 69 -7.21 5.30 -18.93
CA PRO A 69 -8.22 5.61 -19.93
C PRO A 69 -9.46 6.30 -19.33
N ILE A 70 -9.91 7.38 -19.97
CA ILE A 70 -11.08 8.20 -19.58
C ILE A 70 -12.36 7.34 -19.51
N LYS A 71 -12.42 6.26 -20.28
CA LYS A 71 -13.50 5.26 -20.26
C LYS A 71 -12.92 3.88 -19.94
N GLY A 72 -12.59 3.65 -18.67
CA GLY A 72 -12.27 2.31 -18.19
C GLY A 72 -13.47 1.37 -18.30
N HIS A 73 -13.23 0.15 -18.81
CA HIS A 73 -14.26 -0.90 -18.93
C HIS A 73 -14.30 -1.86 -17.72
N PHE A 74 -13.22 -1.88 -16.93
CA PHE A 74 -13.02 -2.86 -15.86
C PHE A 74 -13.58 -2.41 -14.50
N LEU A 75 -13.50 -1.11 -14.21
CA LEU A 75 -13.97 -0.55 -12.94
C LEU A 75 -15.24 0.29 -13.16
N PRO A 76 -16.23 0.24 -12.23
CA PRO A 76 -17.35 1.15 -12.27
C PRO A 76 -16.88 2.62 -12.29
N PRO A 77 -17.68 3.56 -12.79
CA PRO A 77 -17.34 4.99 -12.81
C PRO A 77 -17.24 5.63 -11.41
N CYS A 78 -17.10 4.85 -10.34
CA CYS A 78 -16.92 5.31 -8.96
C CYS A 78 -15.64 6.15 -8.77
N TRP A 79 -14.65 6.04 -9.66
CA TRP A 79 -13.41 6.80 -9.58
C TRP A 79 -13.61 8.26 -9.99
N ARG A 80 -14.52 8.52 -10.94
CA ARG A 80 -14.85 9.88 -11.38
C ARG A 80 -15.65 10.63 -10.31
N TRP A 81 -16.50 9.93 -9.55
CA TRP A 81 -17.14 10.47 -8.34
C TRP A 81 -16.11 10.84 -7.27
N PHE A 82 -15.09 10.00 -7.08
CA PHE A 82 -14.01 10.23 -6.11
C PHE A 82 -13.08 11.39 -6.47
N ILE A 83 -12.93 11.68 -7.77
CA ILE A 83 -12.05 12.73 -8.28
C ILE A 83 -12.82 14.05 -8.50
N GLU A 84 -14.01 14.03 -9.10
CA GLU A 84 -14.75 15.27 -9.44
C GLU A 84 -15.39 15.95 -8.21
N GLU A 85 -15.93 15.21 -7.22
CA GLU A 85 -16.37 15.85 -5.97
C GLU A 85 -15.20 16.37 -5.13
N LYS A 86 -14.06 15.67 -5.15
CA LYS A 86 -12.95 15.90 -4.20
C LYS A 86 -11.92 16.89 -4.72
N ILE A 87 -11.70 16.96 -6.05
CA ILE A 87 -10.87 18.00 -6.68
C ILE A 87 -11.58 19.37 -6.61
N MET A 88 -12.90 19.43 -6.83
CA MET A 88 -13.64 20.70 -6.69
C MET A 88 -13.78 21.16 -5.22
N LYS A 89 -13.75 20.22 -4.26
CA LYS A 89 -13.65 20.52 -2.81
C LYS A 89 -12.21 20.75 -2.32
N SER A 90 -11.18 20.60 -3.16
CA SER A 90 -9.76 20.71 -2.74
C SER A 90 -9.26 22.15 -2.51
N ILE A 91 -10.15 23.14 -2.52
CA ILE A 91 -9.91 24.49 -1.98
C ILE A 91 -10.52 24.62 -0.57
N GLU A 92 -10.94 23.53 0.07
CA GLU A 92 -11.07 23.50 1.53
C GLU A 92 -9.68 23.31 2.13
N LYS A 93 -9.31 24.21 3.06
CA LYS A 93 -8.12 24.14 3.92
C LYS A 93 -7.87 22.68 4.33
N ASP A 94 -6.66 22.15 4.07
CA ASP A 94 -6.31 20.77 4.42
C ASP A 94 -6.67 20.51 5.89
N LYS A 95 -7.72 19.72 6.10
CA LYS A 95 -8.29 19.47 7.43
C LYS A 95 -7.35 18.65 8.33
N TYR A 96 -6.29 18.11 7.74
CA TYR A 96 -5.32 17.25 8.43
C TYR A 96 -3.94 17.88 8.51
N GLN A 97 -3.82 19.20 8.24
CA GLN A 97 -2.55 19.90 8.29
C GLN A 97 -1.84 19.73 9.64
N ASP A 98 -2.59 19.75 10.74
CA ASP A 98 -2.03 19.55 12.08
C ASP A 98 -1.38 18.16 12.25
N ILE A 99 -2.02 17.11 11.71
CA ILE A 99 -1.45 15.74 11.73
C ILE A 99 -0.20 15.71 10.87
N ARG A 100 -0.25 16.31 9.67
CA ARG A 100 0.90 16.35 8.76
C ARG A 100 2.09 17.04 9.40
N ASP A 101 1.86 18.22 9.96
CA ASP A 101 2.91 19.03 10.58
C ASP A 101 3.49 18.34 11.81
N ALA A 102 2.66 17.71 12.64
CA ALA A 102 3.14 16.99 13.82
C ALA A 102 3.95 15.75 13.46
N VAL A 103 3.50 14.93 12.50
CA VAL A 103 4.25 13.75 12.03
C VAL A 103 5.54 14.18 11.35
N ARG A 104 5.50 15.21 10.51
CA ARG A 104 6.68 15.75 9.81
C ARG A 104 7.69 16.32 10.80
N SER A 105 7.24 17.05 11.81
CA SER A 105 8.12 17.57 12.86
C SER A 105 8.85 16.45 13.57
N LEU A 106 8.16 15.36 13.92
CA LEU A 106 8.80 14.19 14.55
C LEU A 106 9.76 13.49 13.59
N CYS A 107 9.38 13.31 12.34
CA CYS A 107 10.24 12.68 11.34
C CYS A 107 11.49 13.51 11.04
N SER A 108 11.42 14.85 11.13
CA SER A 108 12.57 15.74 10.90
C SER A 108 13.74 15.53 11.88
N GLU A 109 13.49 14.84 13.00
CA GLU A 109 14.54 14.46 13.95
C GLU A 109 15.42 13.30 13.44
N PHE A 110 15.03 12.65 12.35
CA PHE A 110 15.75 11.58 11.68
C PHE A 110 16.06 11.98 10.25
N ASP A 111 17.32 12.30 9.98
CA ASP A 111 17.75 12.76 8.67
C ASP A 111 17.96 11.59 7.68
N ASP A 112 18.18 11.94 6.41
CA ASP A 112 18.49 10.96 5.37
C ASP A 112 19.70 10.08 5.71
N LYS A 113 20.67 10.59 6.50
CA LYS A 113 21.84 9.83 6.90
C LYS A 113 21.48 8.72 7.87
N TYR A 114 20.59 8.98 8.83
CA TYR A 114 20.03 7.95 9.70
C TYR A 114 19.38 6.84 8.87
N HIS A 115 18.46 7.19 7.97
CA HIS A 115 17.73 6.21 7.17
C HIS A 115 18.66 5.38 6.27
N ARG A 116 19.63 6.03 5.62
CA ARG A 116 20.66 5.33 4.81
C ARG A 116 21.50 4.37 5.65
N LYS A 117 21.94 4.78 6.85
CA LYS A 117 22.72 3.92 7.74
C LYS A 117 21.93 2.66 8.14
N ILE A 118 20.65 2.80 8.45
CA ILE A 118 19.78 1.66 8.78
C ILE A 118 19.60 0.74 7.58
N ASP A 119 19.39 1.29 6.38
CA ASP A 119 19.26 0.54 5.13
C ASP A 119 20.54 -0.24 4.78
N GLU A 120 21.70 0.43 4.83
CA GLU A 120 23.02 -0.18 4.60
C GLU A 120 23.28 -1.33 5.57
N ALA A 121 22.90 -1.16 6.84
CA ALA A 121 23.02 -2.19 7.86
C ALA A 121 21.94 -3.28 7.76
N LYS A 122 20.93 -3.12 6.88
CA LYS A 122 19.72 -3.95 6.81
C LYS A 122 19.05 -4.12 8.18
N ALA A 123 19.12 -3.08 9.00
CA ALA A 123 18.65 -3.08 10.38
C ALA A 123 17.19 -2.62 10.47
N TYR A 124 16.56 -2.89 11.60
CA TYR A 124 15.26 -2.31 11.93
C TYR A 124 15.46 -0.91 12.54
N PRO A 125 14.74 0.13 12.10
CA PRO A 125 14.88 1.49 12.62
C PRO A 125 14.21 1.63 14.00
N GLU A 126 14.76 0.97 15.00
CA GLU A 126 14.15 0.83 16.33
C GLU A 126 13.90 2.17 17.02
N GLU A 127 14.86 3.10 16.94
CA GLU A 127 14.74 4.43 17.53
C GLU A 127 13.60 5.24 16.89
N PHE A 128 13.52 5.25 15.56
CA PHE A 128 12.46 5.90 14.79
C PHE A 128 11.08 5.35 15.16
N VAL A 129 10.94 4.02 15.17
CA VAL A 129 9.68 3.34 15.50
C VAL A 129 9.30 3.62 16.95
N ASN A 130 10.24 3.49 17.90
CA ASN A 130 10.00 3.78 19.31
C ASN A 130 9.45 5.20 19.50
N LYS A 131 9.97 6.18 18.76
CA LYS A 131 9.54 7.56 18.88
C LYS A 131 8.13 7.78 18.33
N LEU A 132 7.83 7.20 17.16
CA LEU A 132 6.47 7.20 16.60
C LEU A 132 5.46 6.48 17.51
N THR A 133 5.87 5.37 18.14
CA THR A 133 5.01 4.65 19.10
C THR A 133 4.72 5.50 20.32
N LYS A 134 5.74 6.10 20.93
CA LYS A 134 5.58 6.96 22.13
C LYS A 134 4.73 8.20 21.87
N ALA A 135 4.77 8.73 20.64
CA ALA A 135 3.92 9.82 20.20
C ALA A 135 2.47 9.39 19.87
N GLY A 136 2.15 8.09 19.95
CA GLY A 136 0.81 7.55 19.70
C GLY A 136 0.49 7.28 18.23
N TRP A 137 1.36 7.66 17.29
CA TRP A 137 1.08 7.54 15.84
C TRP A 137 0.88 6.10 15.37
N LEU A 138 1.56 5.13 15.98
CA LEU A 138 1.41 3.71 15.62
C LEU A 138 0.19 3.03 16.29
N ALA A 139 -0.46 3.75 17.21
CA ALA A 139 -1.70 3.35 17.86
C ALA A 139 -2.90 4.17 17.37
N ALA A 140 -2.74 4.94 16.30
CA ALA A 140 -3.75 5.89 15.81
C ALA A 140 -5.13 5.26 15.58
N LEU A 141 -5.18 4.03 15.05
CA LEU A 141 -6.42 3.30 14.76
C LEU A 141 -7.03 2.57 15.96
N ILE A 142 -6.33 2.53 17.11
CA ILE A 142 -6.86 1.91 18.33
C ILE A 142 -7.81 2.91 18.99
N PRO A 143 -9.03 2.51 19.40
CA PRO A 143 -9.95 3.38 20.13
C PRO A 143 -9.34 3.95 21.42
N GLU A 144 -9.78 5.14 21.82
CA GLU A 144 -9.30 5.82 23.03
C GLU A 144 -9.51 4.99 24.30
N GLU A 145 -10.60 4.22 24.39
CA GLU A 145 -10.89 3.32 25.51
C GLU A 145 -9.82 2.25 25.75
N PHE A 146 -9.01 1.95 24.72
CA PHE A 146 -7.87 1.03 24.79
C PHE A 146 -6.52 1.77 24.74
N GLY A 147 -6.49 3.09 24.92
CA GLY A 147 -5.26 3.89 24.97
C GLY A 147 -4.68 4.33 23.63
N GLY A 148 -5.44 4.21 22.53
CA GLY A 148 -5.06 4.76 21.23
C GLY A 148 -5.64 6.15 20.97
N SER A 149 -5.54 6.61 19.72
CA SER A 149 -6.04 7.94 19.32
C SER A 149 -7.42 7.93 18.65
N GLY A 150 -8.01 6.76 18.39
CA GLY A 150 -9.33 6.62 17.77
C GLY A 150 -9.48 7.22 16.37
N LEU A 151 -8.37 7.48 15.68
CA LEU A 151 -8.34 8.08 14.35
C LEU A 151 -8.81 7.10 13.26
N GLY A 152 -9.23 7.66 12.13
CA GLY A 152 -9.70 6.90 10.98
C GLY A 152 -8.59 6.44 10.03
N LEU A 153 -9.00 5.69 9.01
CA LEU A 153 -8.10 5.22 7.96
C LEU A 153 -7.47 6.36 7.14
N THR A 154 -8.15 7.50 7.04
CA THR A 154 -7.63 8.68 6.33
C THR A 154 -6.41 9.24 7.05
N GLU A 155 -6.51 9.48 8.35
CA GLU A 155 -5.43 9.99 9.19
C GLU A 155 -4.28 8.99 9.25
N ALA A 156 -4.58 7.69 9.39
CA ALA A 156 -3.57 6.63 9.30
C ALA A 156 -2.80 6.67 7.97
N SER A 157 -3.50 6.88 6.85
CA SER A 157 -2.86 6.99 5.53
C SER A 157 -1.96 8.22 5.45
N ILE A 158 -2.39 9.35 6.03
CA ILE A 158 -1.62 10.59 6.07
C ILE A 158 -0.34 10.42 6.92
N ILE A 159 -0.42 9.75 8.07
CA ILE A 159 0.75 9.42 8.89
C ILE A 159 1.77 8.60 8.08
N MET A 160 1.31 7.58 7.34
CA MET A 160 2.20 6.78 6.49
C MET A 160 2.79 7.59 5.33
N GLU A 161 2.00 8.49 4.73
CA GLU A 161 2.45 9.39 3.67
C GLU A 161 3.60 10.28 4.17
N GLU A 162 3.44 10.92 5.33
CA GLU A 162 4.47 11.82 5.87
C GLU A 162 5.74 11.08 6.31
N ILE A 163 5.63 9.84 6.83
CA ILE A 163 6.81 8.99 7.11
C ILE A 163 7.60 8.75 5.83
N ASN A 164 6.94 8.31 4.75
CA ASN A 164 7.60 8.05 3.47
C ASN A 164 8.16 9.33 2.85
N ARG A 165 7.41 10.44 2.93
CA ARG A 165 7.83 11.75 2.44
C ARG A 165 9.10 12.25 3.15
N SER A 166 9.28 11.86 4.40
CA SER A 166 10.46 12.21 5.21
C SER A 166 11.65 11.27 5.02
N GLY A 167 11.58 10.31 4.07
CA GLY A 167 12.65 9.34 3.81
C GLY A 167 12.60 8.08 4.66
N GLY A 168 11.64 7.98 5.58
CA GLY A 168 11.43 6.79 6.40
C GLY A 168 10.67 5.68 5.67
N ASN A 169 10.97 4.41 5.98
CA ASN A 169 10.23 3.29 5.44
C ASN A 169 8.96 3.02 6.28
N SER A 170 7.79 3.44 5.77
CA SER A 170 6.53 3.22 6.48
C SER A 170 6.20 1.74 6.67
N GLY A 171 6.76 0.83 5.87
CA GLY A 171 6.60 -0.61 6.03
C GLY A 171 7.07 -1.15 7.39
N ALA A 172 8.08 -0.53 7.99
CA ALA A 172 8.55 -0.87 9.34
C ALA A 172 7.55 -0.49 10.45
N CYS A 173 6.64 0.45 10.17
CA CYS A 173 5.65 1.01 11.09
C CYS A 173 4.22 0.48 10.81
N HIS A 174 3.91 0.25 9.55
CA HIS A 174 2.59 -0.11 9.02
C HIS A 174 2.06 -1.44 9.57
N GLY A 175 2.96 -2.41 9.79
CA GLY A 175 2.58 -3.74 10.28
C GLY A 175 1.78 -3.68 11.57
N GLN A 176 2.18 -2.81 12.51
CA GLN A 176 1.45 -2.62 13.77
C GLN A 176 0.04 -2.09 13.51
N MET A 177 -0.12 -1.03 12.71
CA MET A 177 -1.40 -0.37 12.48
C MET A 177 -2.44 -1.28 11.80
N TYR A 178 -2.02 -2.08 10.83
CA TYR A 178 -2.94 -2.99 10.13
C TYR A 178 -3.37 -4.18 11.00
N ASN A 179 -2.44 -4.77 11.77
CA ASN A 179 -2.71 -5.97 12.55
C ASN A 179 -3.75 -5.74 13.64
N MET A 180 -3.84 -4.52 14.18
CA MET A 180 -4.84 -4.16 15.20
C MET A 180 -6.27 -4.29 14.69
N ASN A 181 -6.50 -3.99 13.41
CA ASN A 181 -7.84 -4.00 12.85
C ASN A 181 -8.44 -5.42 12.85
N THR A 182 -7.62 -6.46 12.70
CA THR A 182 -8.07 -7.86 12.83
C THR A 182 -8.61 -8.13 14.23
N LEU A 183 -7.89 -7.70 15.27
CA LEU A 183 -8.31 -7.87 16.66
C LEU A 183 -9.53 -7.00 17.00
N LEU A 184 -9.57 -5.76 16.51
CA LEU A 184 -10.70 -4.86 16.71
C LEU A 184 -11.99 -5.42 16.09
N ARG A 185 -11.90 -6.01 14.90
CA ARG A 185 -13.06 -6.56 14.17
C ARG A 185 -13.49 -7.94 14.65
N HIS A 186 -12.55 -8.80 15.01
CA HIS A 186 -12.82 -10.23 15.21
C HIS A 186 -12.47 -10.74 16.60
N GLY A 187 -11.78 -9.95 17.43
CA GLY A 187 -11.48 -10.30 18.81
C GLY A 187 -12.71 -10.28 19.71
N SER A 188 -12.74 -11.16 20.69
CA SER A 188 -13.67 -11.05 21.83
C SER A 188 -13.31 -9.86 22.72
N ASP A 189 -14.24 -9.41 23.55
CA ASP A 189 -14.01 -8.28 24.46
C ASP A 189 -12.82 -8.52 25.40
N LYS A 190 -12.71 -9.75 25.94
CA LYS A 190 -11.56 -10.16 26.76
C LYS A 190 -10.23 -10.08 26.01
N GLN A 191 -10.22 -10.41 24.71
CA GLN A 191 -9.01 -10.29 23.90
C GLN A 191 -8.67 -8.82 23.64
N LYS A 192 -9.67 -7.98 23.36
CA LYS A 192 -9.48 -6.55 23.12
C LYS A 192 -8.92 -5.85 24.37
N GLU A 193 -9.55 -6.06 25.52
CA GLU A 193 -9.14 -5.50 26.82
C GLU A 193 -7.72 -5.92 27.21
N PHE A 194 -7.32 -7.15 26.87
CA PHE A 194 -5.97 -7.63 27.18
C PHE A 194 -4.93 -7.10 26.19
N TRP A 195 -5.15 -7.24 24.89
CA TRP A 195 -4.10 -6.99 23.88
C TRP A 195 -3.98 -5.53 23.47
N LEU A 196 -5.08 -4.81 23.29
CA LEU A 196 -5.07 -3.47 22.69
C LEU A 196 -4.29 -2.45 23.54
N PRO A 197 -4.46 -2.39 24.88
CA PRO A 197 -3.71 -1.43 25.70
C PRO A 197 -2.20 -1.64 25.65
N ARG A 198 -1.75 -2.91 25.64
CA ARG A 198 -0.32 -3.26 25.57
C ARG A 198 0.31 -2.91 24.24
N ILE A 199 -0.48 -2.96 23.17
CA ILE A 199 -0.01 -2.59 21.84
C ILE A 199 -0.06 -1.08 21.65
N ALA A 200 -1.05 -0.40 22.24
CA ALA A 200 -1.14 1.06 22.22
C ALA A 200 0.06 1.72 22.93
N THR A 201 0.51 1.16 24.05
CA THR A 201 1.70 1.66 24.77
C THR A 201 3.03 1.32 24.09
N GLY A 202 3.01 0.41 23.11
CA GLY A 202 4.23 -0.12 22.50
C GLY A 202 4.97 -1.17 23.32
N GLU A 203 4.41 -1.61 24.46
CA GLU A 203 4.95 -2.73 25.23
C GLU A 203 5.03 -3.99 24.35
N TRP A 204 4.01 -4.19 23.51
CA TRP A 204 3.91 -5.33 22.60
C TRP A 204 3.80 -4.85 21.15
N ARG A 205 4.56 -5.49 20.26
CA ARG A 205 4.49 -5.25 18.81
C ARG A 205 3.96 -6.49 18.11
N PRO A 206 2.76 -6.42 17.50
CA PRO A 206 2.22 -7.56 16.78
C PRO A 206 2.98 -7.76 15.47
N ALA A 207 3.44 -8.99 15.25
CA ALA A 207 4.01 -9.44 13.99
C ALA A 207 3.08 -10.47 13.35
N VAL A 208 2.95 -10.43 12.02
CA VAL A 208 2.27 -11.49 11.27
C VAL A 208 3.32 -12.46 10.78
N ASP A 209 3.19 -13.73 11.15
CA ASP A 209 3.89 -14.81 10.47
C ASP A 209 2.96 -15.43 9.43
N GLY A 210 3.19 -15.06 8.16
CA GLY A 210 2.50 -15.65 7.00
C GLY A 210 3.35 -16.69 6.27
N ARG A 211 4.55 -17.02 6.77
CA ARG A 211 5.48 -17.89 6.04
C ARG A 211 5.32 -19.34 6.50
N HIS A 212 4.60 -20.13 5.70
CA HIS A 212 4.81 -21.58 5.64
C HIS A 212 6.18 -21.87 4.99
N ARG A 213 7.29 -21.55 5.67
CA ARG A 213 8.63 -22.01 5.29
C ARG A 213 8.93 -23.28 6.08
N THR A 214 9.05 -24.40 5.38
CA THR A 214 9.39 -25.74 5.90
C THR A 214 10.78 -25.85 6.54
N HIS A 215 11.54 -24.77 6.71
CA HIS A 215 12.86 -24.79 7.34
C HIS A 215 13.04 -23.56 8.23
N SER A 216 12.87 -23.78 9.53
CA SER A 216 13.02 -22.84 10.62
C SER A 216 14.50 -22.57 10.94
N ARG A 217 14.82 -21.32 11.31
CA ARG A 217 15.71 -20.96 12.44
C ARG A 217 15.40 -19.53 12.88
N TYR A 218 14.66 -19.38 13.97
CA TYR A 218 14.66 -18.15 14.77
C TYR A 218 15.22 -18.50 16.15
N ARG A 219 16.32 -17.85 16.55
CA ARG A 219 16.80 -17.80 17.94
C ARG A 219 16.16 -16.57 18.58
N TYR A 220 15.32 -16.79 19.59
CA TYR A 220 15.08 -15.78 20.60
C TYR A 220 16.18 -15.90 21.65
N HIS A 221 16.93 -14.83 21.89
CA HIS A 221 17.76 -14.72 23.09
C HIS A 221 16.85 -14.32 24.24
N GLN A 222 16.64 -15.25 25.19
CA GLN A 222 16.28 -14.90 26.55
C GLN A 222 17.58 -14.62 27.32
N ASN A 223 17.71 -13.41 27.84
CA ASN A 223 18.16 -13.07 29.19
C ASN A 223 18.18 -11.55 29.34
#